data_AF-A0A9Q9MFW0-F1
#
_entry.id   AF-A0A9Q9MFW0-F1
#
_cell.length_a   1.000
_cell.length_b   1.000
_cell.length_c   1.000
_cell.angle_alpha   90.00
_cell.angle_beta   90.00
_cell.angle_gamma   90.00
#
_symmetry.space_group_name_H-M   'P 1'
#
loop_
_entity.id
_entity.type
_entity.pdbx_description
1 polymer ?
#
loop_
_entity_poly.entity_id
_entity_poly.type
_entity_poly.pdbx_seq_one_letter_code
_entity_poly.pdbx_strand_id
1 'polypeptide(L)'
;MTRQLRAWRRLRQFAVPRWMIGRATERRLAGDWRGACDAAGVDVALDPARIRREHGAEVAAAVEDDLRHLAPDLLRWHLLRPVPDPPVVRAGVPLAVHGRQALQVRPRHPGTPSRRLELVFAGLDDAGPLGALHGLEHARERWDSRHAGALLERCGGYDGHLPGFTATGERLPEPAWTAAERVLAAQDTGDWAAAWSLAGFDVEPLRALVEQRSWIRSSLRDARVDLTRVRAAVAARGDRIRVRLGSTTGTWLTVDPDLRVSHGGGDRPSPDLPVVLVERPVDFDLVRHRLLPLEDLHPLVGDALFPGLAGLFDGPPDAVPDMSPVRVRCQGVWHVLGDGHHTAEELRRELALHALGGAPLRGCFAAHAGWRGPQGWTPKALRLRRRDVVEHAVNGDGPALAAWLDAGLDPHLRDRSGRTLLHLLAWLPQPEPVVARLRHAGLDPQARDGGGRSPLWHAVTAGGTPQAVQALLSLGADPADLP
;
A
#
# COMPACT_ATOMS: atom_id res chain seq x y z
N MET A 1 -3.56 10.30 -13.89
CA MET A 1 -2.29 9.67 -13.48
C MET A 1 -1.62 10.26 -12.21
N THR A 2 -1.32 11.57 -12.12
CA THR A 2 -0.48 12.16 -11.04
C THR A 2 -1.02 12.02 -9.60
N ARG A 3 -2.33 12.12 -9.36
CA ARG A 3 -2.90 11.93 -8.00
C ARG A 3 -2.73 10.50 -7.49
N GLN A 4 -2.89 9.51 -8.37
CA GLN A 4 -2.77 8.09 -8.06
C GLN A 4 -1.30 7.72 -7.80
N LEU A 5 -0.37 8.20 -8.64
CA LEU A 5 1.07 7.97 -8.41
C LEU A 5 1.56 8.61 -7.11
N ARG A 6 1.07 9.80 -6.74
CA ARG A 6 1.38 10.41 -5.42
C ARG A 6 0.88 9.56 -4.24
N ALA A 7 -0.24 8.86 -4.39
CA ALA A 7 -0.73 7.96 -3.35
C ALA A 7 0.13 6.69 -3.28
N TRP A 8 0.52 6.13 -4.42
CA TRP A 8 1.44 4.99 -4.47
C TRP A 8 2.84 5.32 -3.93
N ARG A 9 3.38 6.50 -4.23
CA ARG A 9 4.63 6.98 -3.62
C ARG A 9 4.54 6.96 -2.09
N ARG A 10 3.45 7.52 -1.52
CA ARG A 10 3.23 7.46 -0.07
C ARG A 10 3.14 6.01 0.41
N LEU A 11 2.47 5.16 -0.35
CA LEU A 11 2.38 3.75 0.00
C LEU A 11 3.74 3.07 0.07
N ARG A 12 4.63 3.34 -0.90
CA ARG A 12 6.02 2.83 -0.87
C ARG A 12 6.80 3.32 0.35
N GLN A 13 6.56 4.55 0.77
CA GLN A 13 7.22 5.12 1.93
C GLN A 13 6.85 4.43 3.25
N PHE A 14 5.58 4.03 3.45
CA PHE A 14 5.11 3.57 4.76
C PHE A 14 4.72 2.09 4.84
N ALA A 15 4.36 1.46 3.71
CA ALA A 15 3.72 0.15 3.73
C ALA A 15 4.67 -1.01 4.06
N VAL A 16 5.93 -0.90 3.65
CA VAL A 16 6.95 -1.93 3.74
C VAL A 16 8.29 -1.24 4.05
N PRO A 17 8.53 -0.88 5.34
CA PRO A 17 9.75 -0.18 5.74
C PRO A 17 10.99 -1.07 5.63
N ARG A 18 12.18 -0.48 5.53
CA ARG A 18 13.46 -1.19 5.41
C ARG A 18 13.68 -2.27 6.47
N TRP A 19 13.38 -1.97 7.74
CA TRP A 19 13.50 -2.98 8.81
C TRP A 19 12.66 -4.24 8.55
N MET A 20 11.49 -4.09 7.92
CA MET A 20 10.58 -5.21 7.60
C MET A 20 11.18 -6.07 6.49
N ILE A 21 11.70 -5.44 5.43
CA ILE A 21 12.39 -6.11 4.32
C ILE A 21 13.59 -6.90 4.85
N GLY A 22 14.44 -6.26 5.66
CA GLY A 22 15.62 -6.88 6.24
C GLY A 22 15.28 -8.12 7.08
N ARG A 23 14.35 -7.99 8.04
CA ARG A 23 13.93 -9.11 8.89
C ARG A 23 13.22 -10.22 8.12
N ALA A 24 12.32 -9.87 7.20
CA ALA A 24 11.61 -10.87 6.40
C ALA A 24 12.59 -11.64 5.49
N THR A 25 13.54 -10.94 4.89
CA THR A 25 14.60 -11.55 4.06
C THR A 25 15.51 -12.45 4.88
N GLU A 26 16.01 -12.00 6.03
CA GLU A 26 16.83 -12.81 6.95
C GLU A 26 16.12 -14.12 7.31
N ARG A 27 14.85 -14.04 7.74
CA ARG A 27 14.05 -15.20 8.14
C ARG A 27 13.78 -16.15 6.99
N ARG A 28 13.44 -15.61 5.81
CA ARG A 28 13.23 -16.39 4.57
C ARG A 28 14.49 -17.14 4.17
N LEU A 29 15.66 -16.49 4.19
CA LEU A 29 16.94 -17.13 3.85
C LEU A 29 17.34 -18.21 4.86
N ALA A 30 16.93 -18.08 6.12
CA ALA A 30 17.08 -19.12 7.15
C ALA A 30 16.08 -20.28 7.04
N GLY A 31 15.14 -20.24 6.08
CA GLY A 31 14.06 -21.23 5.93
C GLY A 31 12.90 -21.07 6.93
N ASP A 32 12.92 -20.01 7.76
CA ASP A 32 11.87 -19.68 8.72
C ASP A 32 10.79 -18.82 8.07
N TRP A 33 9.98 -19.43 7.20
CA TRP A 33 8.90 -18.74 6.51
C TRP A 33 7.83 -18.17 7.46
N ARG A 34 7.62 -18.79 8.64
CA ARG A 34 6.70 -18.27 9.66
C ARG A 34 7.24 -16.99 10.29
N GLY A 35 8.52 -16.96 10.64
CA GLY A 35 9.19 -15.76 11.12
C GLY A 35 9.23 -14.65 10.06
N ALA A 36 9.36 -15.00 8.78
CA ALA A 36 9.26 -14.04 7.69
C ALA A 36 7.84 -13.43 7.60
N CYS A 37 6.79 -14.26 7.71
CA CYS A 37 5.41 -13.81 7.77
C CYS A 37 5.15 -12.89 8.97
N ASP A 38 5.63 -13.26 10.16
CA ASP A 38 5.51 -12.43 11.38
C ASP A 38 6.19 -11.06 11.21
N ALA A 39 7.41 -11.03 10.66
CA ALA A 39 8.14 -9.79 10.38
C ALA A 39 7.38 -8.86 9.42
N ALA A 40 6.66 -9.42 8.45
CA ALA A 40 5.85 -8.69 7.48
C ALA A 40 4.40 -8.40 7.93
N GLY A 41 4.03 -8.80 9.15
CA GLY A 41 2.67 -8.62 9.69
C GLY A 41 1.61 -9.46 8.96
N VAL A 42 1.98 -10.68 8.57
CA VAL A 42 1.10 -11.69 7.97
C VAL A 42 0.88 -12.81 8.98
N ASP A 43 -0.34 -12.91 9.51
CA ASP A 43 -0.74 -13.99 10.40
C ASP A 43 -0.85 -15.30 9.60
N VAL A 44 -0.37 -16.40 10.17
CA VAL A 44 -0.43 -17.72 9.53
C VAL A 44 -1.58 -18.51 10.13
N ALA A 45 -2.60 -18.79 9.34
CA ALA A 45 -3.76 -19.61 9.72
C ALA A 45 -3.89 -20.84 8.79
N LEU A 46 -2.80 -21.58 8.67
CA LEU A 46 -2.74 -22.88 7.98
C LEU A 46 -1.80 -23.84 8.70
N ASP A 47 -2.07 -25.14 8.57
CA ASP A 47 -1.25 -26.22 9.12
C ASP A 47 -0.88 -27.20 8.00
N PRO A 48 0.41 -27.28 7.59
CA PRO A 48 0.86 -28.23 6.57
C PRO A 48 0.52 -29.69 6.90
N ALA A 49 0.53 -30.07 8.18
CA ALA A 49 0.16 -31.44 8.58
C ALA A 49 -1.32 -31.72 8.35
N ARG A 50 -2.19 -30.72 8.58
CA ARG A 50 -3.61 -30.79 8.24
C ARG A 50 -3.83 -30.85 6.73
N ILE A 51 -3.14 -30.01 5.96
CA ILE A 51 -3.21 -30.01 4.49
C ILE A 51 -2.84 -31.39 3.95
N ARG A 52 -1.77 -32.01 4.47
CA ARG A 52 -1.36 -33.37 4.10
C ARG A 52 -2.44 -34.43 4.38
N ARG A 53 -3.12 -34.34 5.53
CA ARG A 53 -4.20 -35.28 5.89
C ARG A 53 -5.44 -35.11 5.01
N GLU A 54 -5.79 -33.87 4.67
CA GLU A 54 -7.05 -33.54 3.97
C GLU A 54 -6.92 -33.53 2.44
N HIS A 55 -5.73 -33.21 1.92
CA HIS A 55 -5.48 -32.98 0.48
C HIS A 55 -4.34 -33.84 -0.10
N GLY A 56 -3.71 -34.69 0.71
CA GLY A 56 -2.65 -35.59 0.28
C GLY A 56 -1.24 -35.01 0.33
N ALA A 57 -0.24 -35.89 0.20
CA ALA A 57 1.17 -35.55 0.38
C ALA A 57 1.72 -34.65 -0.74
N GLU A 58 1.25 -34.81 -1.97
CA GLU A 58 1.69 -34.02 -3.12
C GLU A 58 1.30 -32.54 -2.98
N VAL A 59 0.03 -32.26 -2.66
CA VAL A 59 -0.46 -30.89 -2.42
C VAL A 59 0.25 -30.26 -1.23
N ALA A 60 0.43 -31.00 -0.13
CA ALA A 60 1.16 -30.49 1.03
C ALA A 60 2.62 -30.14 0.69
N ALA A 61 3.31 -30.98 -0.08
CA ALA A 61 4.68 -30.71 -0.51
C ALA A 61 4.77 -29.48 -1.42
N ALA A 62 3.82 -29.30 -2.33
CA ALA A 62 3.77 -28.13 -3.21
C ALA A 62 3.49 -26.83 -2.42
N VAL A 63 2.57 -26.88 -1.45
CA VAL A 63 2.29 -25.74 -0.55
C VAL A 63 3.49 -25.43 0.33
N GLU A 64 4.16 -26.44 0.91
CA GLU A 64 5.39 -26.24 1.69
C GLU A 64 6.50 -25.62 0.85
N ASP A 65 6.61 -26.00 -0.42
CA ASP A 65 7.56 -25.41 -1.35
C ASP A 65 7.24 -23.94 -1.66
N ASP A 66 5.98 -23.61 -1.89
CA ASP A 66 5.52 -22.22 -2.04
C ASP A 66 5.81 -21.40 -0.78
N LEU A 67 5.57 -21.94 0.42
CA LEU A 67 5.80 -21.27 1.70
C LEU A 67 7.30 -21.00 1.95
N ARG A 68 8.18 -21.94 1.61
CA ARG A 68 9.64 -21.75 1.76
C ARG A 68 10.18 -20.59 0.93
N HIS A 69 9.54 -20.30 -0.21
CA HIS A 69 9.98 -19.26 -1.14
C HIS A 69 9.15 -17.98 -1.08
N LEU A 70 8.11 -17.94 -0.24
CA LEU A 70 7.28 -16.77 0.01
C LEU A 70 8.13 -15.62 0.56
N ALA A 71 8.12 -14.50 -0.15
CA ALA A 71 8.61 -13.20 0.29
C ALA A 71 7.40 -12.34 0.71
N PRO A 72 7.00 -12.34 2.00
CA PRO A 72 5.78 -11.68 2.45
C PRO A 72 5.88 -10.14 2.45
N ASP A 73 7.09 -9.61 2.56
CA ASP A 73 7.44 -8.20 2.33
C ASP A 73 7.22 -7.79 0.86
N LEU A 74 7.65 -8.62 -0.09
CA LEU A 74 7.39 -8.42 -1.53
C LEU A 74 5.89 -8.57 -1.86
N LEU A 75 5.22 -9.56 -1.27
CA LEU A 75 3.76 -9.70 -1.39
C LEU A 75 3.07 -8.42 -0.92
N ARG A 76 3.43 -7.92 0.27
CA ARG A 76 2.86 -6.69 0.84
C ARG A 76 3.16 -5.45 -0.01
N TRP A 77 4.29 -5.44 -0.71
CA TRP A 77 4.68 -4.43 -1.68
C TRP A 77 3.76 -4.44 -2.91
N HIS A 78 3.35 -5.60 -3.40
CA HIS A 78 2.51 -5.70 -4.62
C HIS A 78 1.01 -5.82 -4.38
N LEU A 79 0.56 -6.08 -3.15
CA LEU A 79 -0.86 -6.19 -2.84
C LEU A 79 -1.62 -4.92 -3.23
N LEU A 80 -2.67 -5.11 -4.02
CA LEU A 80 -3.52 -4.03 -4.49
C LEU A 80 -4.29 -3.40 -3.33
N ARG A 81 -4.17 -2.08 -3.25
CA ARG A 81 -4.81 -1.26 -2.24
C ARG A 81 -5.58 -0.17 -2.99
N PRO A 82 -6.93 -0.21 -3.03
CA PRO A 82 -7.70 0.76 -3.79
C PRO A 82 -7.41 2.16 -3.27
N VAL A 83 -6.96 3.06 -4.16
CA VAL A 83 -6.74 4.48 -3.90
C VAL A 83 -7.88 5.26 -4.57
N PRO A 84 -8.46 6.32 -3.97
CA PRO A 84 -8.05 7.05 -2.77
C PRO A 84 -8.63 6.53 -1.44
N ASP A 85 -9.34 5.41 -1.48
CA ASP A 85 -9.86 4.73 -0.30
C ASP A 85 -8.74 4.33 0.68
N PRO A 86 -9.03 4.07 1.96
CA PRO A 86 -8.03 3.55 2.88
C PRO A 86 -7.37 2.32 2.23
N PRO A 87 -6.04 2.32 2.07
CA PRO A 87 -5.32 1.29 1.33
C PRO A 87 -5.31 -0.03 2.10
N VAL A 88 -6.38 -0.79 1.92
CA VAL A 88 -6.69 -2.04 2.61
C VAL A 88 -6.92 -3.15 1.59
N VAL A 89 -6.59 -4.37 1.96
CA VAL A 89 -7.01 -5.55 1.19
C VAL A 89 -8.50 -5.75 1.44
N ARG A 90 -9.28 -6.01 0.39
CA ARG A 90 -10.76 -6.10 0.45
C ARG A 90 -11.32 -7.50 0.17
N ALA A 91 -10.49 -8.39 -0.36
CA ALA A 91 -10.87 -9.75 -0.75
C ALA A 91 -9.69 -10.70 -0.51
N GLY A 92 -9.96 -12.00 -0.47
CA GLY A 92 -8.90 -12.99 -0.57
C GLY A 92 -8.20 -12.85 -1.91
N VAL A 93 -6.87 -12.92 -1.90
CA VAL A 93 -6.02 -12.88 -3.08
C VAL A 93 -5.32 -14.23 -3.17
N PRO A 94 -5.71 -15.09 -4.12
CA PRO A 94 -5.02 -16.34 -4.34
C PRO A 94 -3.56 -16.07 -4.74
N LEU A 95 -2.65 -16.88 -4.21
CA LEU A 95 -1.21 -16.82 -4.48
C LEU A 95 -0.79 -18.01 -5.33
N ALA A 96 -1.31 -19.21 -5.01
CA ALA A 96 -1.06 -20.43 -5.75
C ALA A 96 -2.28 -21.35 -5.68
N VAL A 97 -2.70 -21.92 -6.82
CA VAL A 97 -3.88 -22.78 -6.94
C VAL A 97 -3.45 -24.25 -6.94
N HIS A 98 -4.14 -25.05 -6.12
CA HIS A 98 -3.92 -26.47 -5.90
C HIS A 98 -5.27 -27.20 -6.08
N GLY A 99 -5.67 -27.41 -7.34
CA GLY A 99 -6.99 -27.94 -7.69
C GLY A 99 -8.12 -26.95 -7.36
N ARG A 100 -9.04 -27.32 -6.47
CA ARG A 100 -10.13 -26.44 -5.99
C ARG A 100 -9.75 -25.59 -4.77
N GLN A 101 -8.55 -25.80 -4.24
CA GLN A 101 -8.01 -25.07 -3.09
C GLN A 101 -6.94 -24.09 -3.57
N ALA A 102 -6.64 -23.09 -2.76
CA ALA A 102 -5.55 -22.16 -3.03
C ALA A 102 -4.86 -21.76 -1.72
N LEU A 103 -3.54 -21.55 -1.81
CA LEU A 103 -2.84 -20.69 -0.87
C LEU A 103 -3.28 -19.26 -1.16
N GLN A 104 -3.83 -18.56 -0.17
CA GLN A 104 -4.38 -17.22 -0.34
C GLN A 104 -4.01 -16.31 0.82
N VAL A 105 -3.87 -15.03 0.53
CA VAL A 105 -3.79 -13.99 1.55
C VAL A 105 -5.10 -13.21 1.60
N ARG A 106 -5.64 -12.98 2.79
CA ARG A 106 -6.89 -12.25 2.97
C ARG A 106 -6.81 -11.27 4.15
N PRO A 107 -7.73 -10.32 4.27
CA PRO A 107 -7.86 -9.53 5.49
C PRO A 107 -8.22 -10.46 6.65
N ARG A 108 -7.60 -10.28 7.82
CA ARG A 108 -7.87 -11.10 9.02
C ARG A 108 -9.35 -11.16 9.41
N HIS A 109 -10.08 -10.07 9.19
CA HIS A 109 -11.53 -10.01 9.40
C HIS A 109 -12.25 -9.83 8.06
N PRO A 110 -12.89 -10.88 7.53
CA PRO A 110 -13.68 -10.80 6.30
C PRO A 110 -14.69 -9.66 6.38
N GLY A 111 -14.80 -8.85 5.33
CA GLY A 111 -15.72 -7.69 5.29
C GLY A 111 -15.22 -6.44 6.03
N THR A 112 -14.14 -6.53 6.82
CA THR A 112 -13.51 -5.36 7.45
C THR A 112 -12.17 -5.07 6.76
N PRO A 113 -12.04 -3.91 6.09
CA PRO A 113 -10.77 -3.34 5.66
C PRO A 113 -9.65 -3.50 6.70
N SER A 114 -8.78 -4.51 6.54
CA SER A 114 -7.65 -4.73 7.44
C SER A 114 -6.33 -4.61 6.68
N ARG A 115 -5.36 -3.97 7.34
CA ARG A 115 -3.96 -3.93 6.87
C ARG A 115 -3.12 -5.06 7.47
N ARG A 116 -3.73 -5.87 8.34
CA ARG A 116 -3.22 -7.14 8.84
C ARG A 116 -3.75 -8.26 7.97
N LEU A 117 -2.82 -9.04 7.45
CA LEU A 117 -3.07 -10.05 6.46
C LEU A 117 -3.07 -11.40 7.15
N GLU A 118 -3.91 -12.31 6.68
CA GLU A 118 -3.94 -13.70 7.11
C GLU A 118 -3.64 -14.58 5.91
N LEU A 119 -2.66 -15.47 6.05
CA LEU A 119 -2.30 -16.48 5.07
C LEU A 119 -3.04 -17.77 5.40
N VAL A 120 -3.84 -18.24 4.44
CA VAL A 120 -4.72 -19.40 4.59
C VAL A 120 -4.60 -20.37 3.42
N PHE A 121 -4.99 -21.61 3.66
CA PHE A 121 -5.25 -22.59 2.61
C PHE A 121 -6.75 -22.88 2.61
N ALA A 122 -7.46 -22.43 1.58
CA ALA A 122 -8.92 -22.46 1.53
C ALA A 122 -9.44 -22.50 0.08
N GLY A 123 -10.76 -22.62 -0.11
CA GLY A 123 -11.36 -22.83 -1.41
C GLY A 123 -11.15 -21.63 -2.33
N LEU A 124 -10.97 -21.88 -3.64
CA LEU A 124 -10.80 -20.80 -4.61
C LEU A 124 -12.02 -19.86 -4.67
N ASP A 125 -13.22 -20.41 -4.45
CA ASP A 125 -14.47 -19.66 -4.43
C ASP A 125 -14.52 -18.63 -3.27
N ASP A 126 -13.73 -18.81 -2.21
CA ASP A 126 -13.67 -17.91 -1.04
C ASP A 126 -13.00 -16.56 -1.36
N ALA A 127 -12.21 -16.49 -2.44
CA ALA A 127 -11.56 -15.25 -2.89
C ALA A 127 -12.58 -14.25 -3.48
N GLY A 128 -13.73 -14.75 -3.95
CA GLY A 128 -14.76 -13.97 -4.61
C GLY A 128 -14.31 -13.34 -5.94
N PRO A 129 -15.21 -12.60 -6.62
CA PRO A 129 -14.93 -12.07 -7.95
C PRO A 129 -13.76 -11.08 -8.01
N LEU A 130 -13.56 -10.28 -6.95
CA LEU A 130 -12.43 -9.36 -6.86
C LEU A 130 -11.10 -10.10 -6.66
N GLY A 131 -11.10 -11.18 -5.89
CA GLY A 131 -9.94 -12.05 -5.72
C GLY A 131 -9.54 -12.71 -7.02
N ALA A 132 -10.50 -13.27 -7.77
CA ALA A 132 -10.25 -13.88 -9.08
C ALA A 132 -9.67 -12.88 -10.11
N LEU A 133 -10.12 -11.62 -10.09
CA LEU A 133 -9.62 -10.60 -11.02
C LEU A 133 -8.20 -10.11 -10.70
N HIS A 134 -7.81 -10.20 -9.43
CA HIS A 134 -6.55 -9.66 -8.89
C HIS A 134 -5.63 -10.73 -8.31
N GLY A 135 -5.93 -11.99 -8.61
CA GLY A 135 -5.21 -13.14 -8.11
C GLY A 135 -3.75 -13.12 -8.53
N LEU A 136 -2.85 -13.40 -7.59
CA LEU A 136 -1.41 -13.42 -7.80
C LEU A 136 -0.89 -14.82 -8.18
N GLU A 137 -1.78 -15.80 -8.36
CA GLU A 137 -1.49 -17.10 -8.97
C GLU A 137 -0.95 -16.97 -10.40
N HIS A 138 -1.29 -15.89 -11.08
CA HIS A 138 -0.81 -15.56 -12.43
C HIS A 138 0.43 -14.65 -12.42
N ALA A 139 0.91 -14.25 -11.24
CA ALA A 139 1.96 -13.25 -11.06
C ALA A 139 2.89 -13.60 -9.88
N ARG A 140 3.46 -14.80 -9.92
CA ARG A 140 4.37 -15.31 -8.87
C ARG A 140 5.54 -14.38 -8.60
N GLU A 141 5.99 -13.61 -9.60
CA GLU A 141 7.06 -12.62 -9.45
C GLU A 141 6.78 -11.51 -8.43
N ARG A 142 5.53 -11.41 -7.95
CA ARG A 142 5.09 -10.41 -6.97
C ARG A 142 5.11 -10.91 -5.53
N TRP A 143 5.47 -12.16 -5.27
CA TRP A 143 5.49 -12.73 -3.92
C TRP A 143 6.42 -13.94 -3.74
N ASP A 144 6.76 -14.66 -4.80
CA ASP A 144 7.66 -15.82 -4.78
C ASP A 144 9.07 -15.37 -5.19
N SER A 145 10.02 -15.49 -4.27
CA SER A 145 11.40 -15.02 -4.47
C SER A 145 12.13 -15.66 -5.63
N ARG A 146 11.74 -16.89 -6.06
CA ARG A 146 12.33 -17.57 -7.22
C ARG A 146 11.92 -16.93 -8.55
N HIS A 147 10.77 -16.26 -8.55
CA HIS A 147 10.14 -15.73 -9.75
C HIS A 147 10.31 -14.22 -9.89
N ALA A 148 10.85 -13.53 -8.87
CA ALA A 148 10.98 -12.07 -8.86
C ALA A 148 11.68 -11.50 -10.11
N GLY A 149 12.66 -12.22 -10.68
CA GLY A 149 13.35 -11.83 -11.91
C GLY A 149 12.43 -11.64 -13.12
N ALA A 150 11.26 -12.29 -13.16
CA ALA A 150 10.29 -12.11 -14.25
C ALA A 150 9.64 -10.71 -14.24
N LEU A 151 9.79 -9.91 -13.18
CA LEU A 151 9.28 -8.53 -13.11
C LEU A 151 9.78 -7.65 -14.28
N LEU A 152 10.99 -7.89 -14.78
CA LEU A 152 11.52 -7.16 -15.93
C LEU A 152 10.65 -7.38 -17.17
N GLU A 153 10.42 -8.66 -17.52
CA GLU A 153 9.54 -9.04 -18.63
C GLU A 153 8.10 -8.53 -18.40
N ARG A 154 7.63 -8.55 -17.13
CA ARG A 154 6.30 -8.01 -16.78
C ARG A 154 6.14 -6.52 -17.06
N CYS A 155 7.23 -5.76 -17.04
CA CYS A 155 7.27 -4.35 -17.38
C CYS A 155 7.60 -4.08 -18.86
N GLY A 156 7.65 -5.12 -19.70
CA GLY A 156 8.00 -5.01 -21.12
C GLY A 156 9.50 -4.87 -21.37
N GLY A 157 10.34 -5.29 -20.42
CA GLY A 157 11.79 -5.28 -20.58
C GLY A 157 12.27 -6.14 -21.74
N TYR A 158 13.35 -5.70 -22.37
CA TYR A 158 14.02 -6.34 -23.51
C TYR A 158 15.52 -6.15 -23.38
N ASP A 159 16.32 -7.04 -23.96
CA ASP A 159 17.79 -7.00 -23.93
C ASP A 159 18.40 -6.77 -22.53
N GLY A 160 17.74 -7.31 -21.48
CA GLY A 160 18.19 -7.21 -20.10
C GLY A 160 17.99 -5.84 -19.43
N HIS A 161 17.18 -4.94 -20.02
CA HIS A 161 16.89 -3.63 -19.44
C HIS A 161 15.41 -3.24 -19.54
N LEU A 162 15.01 -2.32 -18.68
CA LEU A 162 13.65 -1.80 -18.58
C LEU A 162 13.41 -0.76 -19.69
N PRO A 163 12.18 -0.64 -20.26
CA PRO A 163 11.94 0.34 -21.30
C PRO A 163 12.21 1.78 -20.83
N GLY A 164 13.00 2.51 -21.61
CA GLY A 164 13.45 3.86 -21.31
C GLY A 164 14.63 3.96 -20.34
N PHE A 165 15.24 2.83 -19.94
CA PHE A 165 16.38 2.78 -19.03
C PHE A 165 17.48 1.83 -19.49
N THR A 166 18.72 2.10 -19.10
CA THR A 166 19.83 1.13 -19.15
C THR A 166 19.70 0.12 -18.00
N ALA A 167 20.46 -0.98 -18.06
CA ALA A 167 20.54 -1.95 -16.96
C ALA A 167 21.09 -1.35 -15.65
N THR A 168 21.77 -0.20 -15.72
CA THR A 168 22.30 0.57 -14.58
C THR A 168 21.38 1.73 -14.16
N GLY A 169 20.18 1.83 -14.73
CA GLY A 169 19.17 2.81 -14.32
C GLY A 169 19.30 4.22 -14.93
N GLU A 170 20.22 4.43 -15.86
CA GLU A 170 20.30 5.68 -16.63
C GLU A 170 19.16 5.76 -17.65
N ARG A 171 18.70 6.97 -17.98
CA ARG A 171 17.62 7.13 -18.98
C ARG A 171 18.13 6.99 -20.39
N LEU A 172 17.42 6.20 -21.19
CA LEU A 172 17.68 6.11 -22.63
C LEU A 172 17.23 7.39 -23.34
N PRO A 173 18.07 7.98 -24.20
CA PRO A 173 17.69 9.13 -25.00
C PRO A 173 16.69 8.72 -26.11
N GLU A 174 15.86 9.66 -26.54
CA GLU A 174 14.80 9.44 -27.55
C GLU A 174 15.25 8.72 -28.84
N PRO A 175 16.44 8.98 -29.41
CA PRO A 175 16.91 8.27 -30.60
C PRO A 175 17.06 6.75 -30.41
N ALA A 176 17.19 6.27 -29.17
CA ALA A 176 17.29 4.85 -28.83
C ALA A 176 15.92 4.19 -28.54
N TRP A 177 14.82 4.94 -28.65
CA TRP A 177 13.49 4.45 -28.27
C TRP A 177 12.93 3.44 -29.27
N THR A 178 12.43 2.32 -28.75
CA THR A 178 11.65 1.32 -29.48
C THR A 178 10.16 1.71 -29.51
N ALA A 179 9.32 0.81 -30.01
CA ALA A 179 7.86 0.98 -29.93
C ALA A 179 7.36 1.07 -28.47
N ALA A 180 8.00 0.35 -27.53
CA ALA A 180 7.59 0.36 -26.13
C ALA A 180 7.74 1.75 -25.51
N GLU A 181 8.88 2.41 -25.68
CA GLU A 181 9.10 3.78 -25.18
C GLU A 181 8.16 4.79 -25.82
N ARG A 182 7.92 4.67 -27.14
CA ARG A 182 6.97 5.56 -27.84
C ARG A 182 5.54 5.41 -27.32
N VAL A 183 5.08 4.19 -27.08
CA VAL A 183 3.76 3.93 -26.45
C VAL A 183 3.69 4.54 -25.06
N LEU A 184 4.73 4.35 -24.23
CA LEU A 184 4.79 4.92 -22.88
C LEU A 184 4.79 6.45 -22.89
N ALA A 185 5.52 7.08 -23.81
CA ALA A 185 5.55 8.52 -23.97
C ALA A 185 4.17 9.09 -24.37
N ALA A 186 3.44 8.41 -25.26
CA ALA A 186 2.06 8.78 -25.59
C ALA A 186 1.08 8.62 -24.41
N GLN A 187 1.25 7.57 -23.60
CA GLN A 187 0.46 7.39 -22.37
C GLN A 187 0.72 8.52 -21.35
N ASP A 188 1.94 9.04 -21.27
CA ASP A 188 2.30 10.14 -20.36
C ASP A 188 1.64 11.46 -20.68
N THR A 189 1.57 11.80 -21.96
CA THR A 189 0.90 13.01 -22.43
C THR A 189 -0.61 12.89 -22.37
N GLY A 190 -1.13 11.68 -22.11
CA GLY A 190 -2.54 11.36 -22.09
C GLY A 190 -3.15 11.20 -23.49
N ASP A 191 -2.31 11.11 -24.52
CA ASP A 191 -2.72 10.81 -25.88
C ASP A 191 -2.98 9.31 -26.03
N TRP A 192 -4.16 8.90 -25.53
CA TRP A 192 -4.58 7.51 -25.60
C TRP A 192 -4.67 7.01 -27.05
N ALA A 193 -5.02 7.85 -28.02
CA ALA A 193 -5.19 7.39 -29.39
C ALA A 193 -3.84 7.07 -30.02
N ALA A 194 -2.84 7.94 -29.82
CA ALA A 194 -1.46 7.67 -30.24
C ALA A 194 -0.91 6.42 -29.55
N ALA A 195 -1.12 6.27 -28.24
CA ALA A 195 -0.63 5.10 -27.49
C ALA A 195 -1.15 3.77 -28.05
N TRP A 196 -2.44 3.69 -28.35
CA TRP A 196 -3.06 2.48 -28.90
C TRP A 196 -2.66 2.23 -30.36
N SER A 197 -2.56 3.28 -31.18
CA SER A 197 -2.08 3.17 -32.56
C SER A 197 -0.63 2.69 -32.62
N LEU A 198 0.26 3.27 -31.80
CA LEU A 198 1.67 2.88 -31.71
C LEU A 198 1.84 1.45 -31.20
N ALA A 199 0.91 0.96 -30.39
CA ALA A 199 0.87 -0.44 -29.94
C ALA A 199 0.28 -1.39 -31.00
N GLY A 200 -0.22 -0.88 -32.13
CA GLY A 200 -0.72 -1.64 -33.28
C GLY A 200 -2.22 -1.95 -33.25
N PHE A 201 -3.00 -1.30 -32.39
CA PHE A 201 -4.46 -1.50 -32.32
C PHE A 201 -5.19 -0.64 -33.36
N ASP A 202 -6.33 -1.14 -33.85
CA ASP A 202 -7.24 -0.33 -34.65
C ASP A 202 -7.97 0.68 -33.76
N VAL A 203 -7.63 1.96 -33.92
CA VAL A 203 -8.07 3.03 -33.03
C VAL A 203 -9.40 3.63 -33.49
N GLU A 204 -9.84 3.43 -34.74
CA GLU A 204 -11.06 4.05 -35.24
C GLU A 204 -12.33 3.53 -34.52
N PRO A 205 -12.50 2.21 -34.30
CA PRO A 205 -13.57 1.71 -33.44
C PRO A 205 -13.50 2.28 -32.01
N LEU A 206 -12.29 2.49 -31.49
CA LEU A 206 -12.07 3.02 -30.16
C LEU A 206 -12.42 4.53 -30.09
N ARG A 207 -12.15 5.31 -31.14
CA ARG A 207 -12.58 6.71 -31.27
C ARG A 207 -14.10 6.82 -31.29
N ALA A 208 -14.75 6.06 -32.16
CA ALA A 208 -16.21 6.02 -32.23
C ALA A 208 -16.83 5.64 -30.86
N LEU A 209 -16.22 4.68 -30.17
CA LEU A 209 -16.63 4.28 -28.84
C LEU A 209 -16.47 5.41 -27.80
N VAL A 210 -15.36 6.15 -27.83
CA VAL A 210 -15.12 7.30 -26.94
C VAL A 210 -16.07 8.45 -27.23
N GLU A 211 -16.45 8.68 -28.49
CA GLU A 211 -17.46 9.66 -28.87
C GLU A 211 -18.85 9.31 -28.33
N GLN A 212 -19.24 8.04 -28.45
CA GLN A 212 -20.50 7.53 -27.90
C GLN A 212 -20.50 7.53 -26.36
N ARG A 213 -19.34 7.30 -25.74
CA ARG A 213 -19.19 7.10 -24.29
C ARG A 213 -18.00 7.89 -23.77
N SER A 214 -18.19 9.20 -23.62
CA SER A 214 -17.13 10.15 -23.24
C SER A 214 -16.36 9.79 -21.96
N TRP A 215 -17.00 9.08 -21.02
CA TRP A 215 -16.36 8.60 -19.79
C TRP A 215 -15.25 7.55 -20.02
N ILE A 216 -15.28 6.83 -21.14
CA ILE A 216 -14.21 5.87 -21.51
C ILE A 216 -12.88 6.61 -21.74
N ARG A 217 -12.94 7.88 -22.18
CA ARG A 217 -11.74 8.71 -22.37
C ARG A 217 -10.91 8.82 -21.10
N SER A 218 -11.55 9.03 -19.94
CA SER A 218 -10.80 9.08 -18.68
C SER A 218 -10.25 7.70 -18.31
N SER A 219 -11.00 6.62 -18.53
CA SER A 219 -10.48 5.26 -18.29
C SER A 219 -9.24 4.96 -19.13
N LEU A 220 -9.24 5.31 -20.43
CA LEU A 220 -8.10 5.07 -21.32
C LEU A 220 -6.87 5.90 -20.93
N ARG A 221 -7.08 7.17 -20.56
CA ARG A 221 -6.00 8.07 -20.14
C ARG A 221 -5.38 7.69 -18.79
N ASP A 222 -6.19 7.19 -17.86
CA ASP A 222 -5.74 6.91 -16.49
C ASP A 222 -5.33 5.44 -16.27
N ALA A 223 -5.61 4.55 -17.23
CA ALA A 223 -5.28 3.12 -17.15
C ALA A 223 -3.77 2.84 -17.31
N ARG A 224 -3.21 2.07 -16.37
CA ARG A 224 -1.82 1.58 -16.40
C ARG A 224 -1.72 0.22 -17.10
N VAL A 225 -2.35 0.12 -18.28
CA VAL A 225 -2.37 -1.11 -19.07
C VAL A 225 -1.14 -1.17 -19.98
N ASP A 226 -0.49 -2.32 -20.00
CA ASP A 226 0.55 -2.66 -20.96
C ASP A 226 -0.09 -3.17 -22.26
N LEU A 227 -0.16 -2.27 -23.24
CA LEU A 227 -0.78 -2.58 -24.53
C LEU A 227 0.00 -3.64 -25.33
N THR A 228 1.32 -3.73 -25.12
CA THR A 228 2.15 -4.74 -25.79
C THR A 228 1.82 -6.14 -25.28
N ARG A 229 1.52 -6.28 -23.98
CA ARG A 229 1.11 -7.54 -23.38
C ARG A 229 -0.33 -7.91 -23.68
N VAL A 230 -1.23 -6.92 -23.79
CA VAL A 230 -2.59 -7.17 -24.31
C VAL A 230 -2.50 -7.78 -25.71
N ARG A 231 -1.69 -7.20 -26.60
CA ARG A 231 -1.48 -7.72 -27.95
C ARG A 231 -0.89 -9.13 -27.94
N ALA A 232 0.13 -9.38 -27.11
CA ALA A 232 0.72 -10.70 -26.98
C ALA A 232 -0.29 -11.75 -26.45
N ALA A 233 -1.15 -11.37 -25.51
CA ALA A 233 -2.18 -12.26 -24.97
C ALA A 233 -3.26 -12.60 -26.01
N VAL A 234 -3.69 -11.63 -26.82
CA VAL A 234 -4.59 -11.86 -27.97
C VAL A 234 -3.96 -12.84 -28.95
N ALA A 235 -2.71 -12.59 -29.35
CA ALA A 235 -2.00 -13.41 -30.33
C ALA A 235 -1.79 -14.85 -29.84
N ALA A 236 -1.37 -15.01 -28.58
CA ALA A 236 -1.16 -16.33 -27.97
C ALA A 236 -2.47 -17.14 -27.87
N ARG A 237 -3.61 -16.46 -27.70
CA ARG A 237 -4.92 -17.11 -27.64
C ARG A 237 -5.49 -17.42 -29.02
N GLY A 238 -5.25 -16.55 -30.01
CA GLY A 238 -5.86 -16.65 -31.34
C GLY A 238 -7.38 -16.39 -31.34
N ASP A 239 -7.93 -15.78 -30.29
CA ASP A 239 -9.36 -15.49 -30.12
C ASP A 239 -9.57 -14.23 -29.27
N ARG A 240 -10.81 -13.73 -29.22
CA ARG A 240 -11.20 -12.55 -28.47
C ARG A 240 -10.88 -12.71 -26.97
N ILE A 241 -10.40 -11.64 -26.36
CA ILE A 241 -10.22 -11.52 -24.91
C ILE A 241 -10.88 -10.27 -24.38
N ARG A 242 -11.27 -10.30 -23.10
CA ARG A 242 -11.72 -9.14 -22.38
C ARG A 242 -10.63 -8.61 -21.46
N VAL A 243 -10.35 -7.32 -21.57
CA VAL A 243 -9.36 -6.60 -20.76
C VAL A 243 -10.07 -5.53 -19.96
N ARG A 244 -9.81 -5.50 -18.66
CA ARG A 244 -10.28 -4.44 -17.78
C ARG A 244 -9.29 -3.29 -17.78
N LEU A 245 -9.77 -2.09 -18.12
CA LEU A 245 -9.00 -0.87 -17.95
C LEU A 245 -9.02 -0.50 -16.47
N GLY A 246 -7.86 -0.60 -15.83
CA GLY A 246 -7.61 -0.17 -14.45
C GLY A 246 -8.31 -1.00 -13.38
N SER A 247 -7.67 -1.10 -12.22
CA SER A 247 -8.23 -1.77 -11.04
C SER A 247 -9.52 -1.09 -10.53
N THR A 248 -9.67 0.23 -10.71
CA THR A 248 -10.77 1.03 -10.14
C THR A 248 -11.85 1.48 -11.14
N THR A 249 -11.55 1.51 -12.45
CA THR A 249 -12.39 2.17 -13.46
C THR A 249 -13.53 1.31 -14.01
N GLY A 250 -13.66 0.04 -13.58
CA GLY A 250 -14.77 -0.87 -13.92
C GLY A 250 -15.01 -1.11 -15.42
N THR A 251 -14.15 -0.57 -16.28
CA THR A 251 -14.36 -0.48 -17.72
C THR A 251 -13.78 -1.73 -18.38
N TRP A 252 -14.60 -2.43 -19.16
CA TRP A 252 -14.19 -3.63 -19.89
C TRP A 252 -14.18 -3.37 -21.39
N LEU A 253 -13.06 -3.72 -22.02
CA LEU A 253 -12.90 -3.72 -23.46
C LEU A 253 -12.69 -5.15 -23.95
N THR A 254 -13.25 -5.46 -25.11
CA THR A 254 -12.99 -6.69 -25.83
C THR A 254 -12.04 -6.39 -26.97
N VAL A 255 -10.99 -7.19 -27.09
CA VAL A 255 -10.00 -7.11 -28.18
C VAL A 255 -10.07 -8.40 -28.98
N ASP A 256 -10.16 -8.30 -30.30
CA ASP A 256 -10.18 -9.45 -31.21
C ASP A 256 -8.78 -9.74 -31.82
N PRO A 257 -8.61 -10.88 -32.53
CA PRO A 257 -7.33 -11.23 -33.17
C PRO A 257 -6.80 -10.22 -34.18
N ASP A 258 -7.68 -9.39 -34.75
CA ASP A 258 -7.33 -8.31 -35.68
C ASP A 258 -7.00 -6.99 -34.93
N LEU A 259 -6.90 -7.05 -33.60
CA LEU A 259 -6.61 -5.92 -32.70
C LEU A 259 -7.65 -4.80 -32.76
N ARG A 260 -8.89 -5.12 -33.14
CA ARG A 260 -10.02 -4.21 -33.04
C ARG A 260 -10.60 -4.22 -31.64
N VAL A 261 -11.02 -3.03 -31.18
CA VAL A 261 -11.46 -2.80 -29.80
C VAL A 261 -12.94 -2.46 -29.77
N SER A 262 -13.69 -3.16 -28.92
CA SER A 262 -15.12 -2.88 -28.68
C SER A 262 -15.43 -2.83 -27.19
N HIS A 263 -16.49 -2.12 -26.78
CA HIS A 263 -16.94 -2.13 -25.40
C HIS A 263 -17.93 -3.28 -25.14
N GLY A 264 -17.70 -4.05 -24.09
CA GLY A 264 -18.58 -5.15 -23.67
C GLY A 264 -18.31 -6.47 -24.39
N GLY A 265 -18.85 -7.57 -23.85
CA GLY A 265 -18.87 -8.86 -24.53
C GLY A 265 -19.91 -8.82 -25.64
N GLY A 266 -19.52 -9.09 -26.88
CA GLY A 266 -20.50 -9.30 -27.96
C GLY A 266 -21.36 -10.54 -27.70
N ASP A 267 -22.11 -10.99 -28.71
CA ASP A 267 -22.99 -12.16 -28.59
C ASP A 267 -22.27 -13.48 -28.22
N ARG A 268 -20.92 -13.52 -28.34
CA ARG A 268 -20.08 -14.64 -27.93
C ARG A 268 -19.36 -14.35 -26.61
N PRO A 269 -19.37 -15.27 -25.63
CA PRO A 269 -18.60 -15.13 -24.40
C PRO A 269 -17.10 -15.09 -24.73
N SER A 270 -16.40 -14.09 -24.21
CA SER A 270 -14.94 -13.95 -24.28
C SER A 270 -14.37 -14.01 -22.86
N PRO A 271 -13.26 -14.73 -22.63
CA PRO A 271 -12.70 -14.83 -21.29
C PRO A 271 -12.09 -13.51 -20.82
N ASP A 272 -12.20 -13.27 -19.53
CA ASP A 272 -11.55 -12.16 -18.85
C ASP A 272 -10.07 -12.47 -18.64
N LEU A 273 -9.22 -11.56 -19.11
CA LEU A 273 -7.81 -11.61 -18.80
C LEU A 273 -7.58 -11.04 -17.38
N PRO A 274 -6.93 -11.78 -16.47
CA PRO A 274 -6.60 -11.28 -15.14
C PRO A 274 -5.88 -9.93 -15.21
N VAL A 275 -6.32 -8.96 -14.40
CA VAL A 275 -5.77 -7.59 -14.43
C VAL A 275 -4.28 -7.59 -14.16
N VAL A 276 -3.81 -8.48 -13.29
CA VAL A 276 -2.42 -8.62 -12.89
C VAL A 276 -1.47 -8.90 -14.06
N LEU A 277 -1.96 -9.52 -15.14
CA LEU A 277 -1.15 -9.91 -16.30
C LEU A 277 -0.86 -8.74 -17.24
N VAL A 278 -1.72 -7.73 -17.23
CA VAL A 278 -1.66 -6.59 -18.17
C VAL A 278 -1.52 -5.24 -17.48
N GLU A 279 -1.72 -5.16 -16.16
CA GLU A 279 -1.44 -3.94 -15.40
C GLU A 279 0.07 -3.85 -15.14
N ARG A 280 0.69 -2.80 -15.69
CA ARG A 280 2.10 -2.49 -15.49
C ARG A 280 2.37 -2.32 -14.00
N PRO A 281 3.42 -2.94 -13.40
CA PRO A 281 3.79 -2.71 -12.01
C PRO A 281 4.00 -1.22 -11.69
N VAL A 282 3.60 -0.77 -10.50
CA VAL A 282 3.59 0.68 -10.17
C VAL A 282 4.98 1.26 -10.00
N ASP A 283 5.92 0.42 -9.61
CA ASP A 283 7.31 0.79 -9.39
C ASP A 283 7.93 1.31 -10.68
N PHE A 284 7.57 0.72 -11.83
CA PHE A 284 8.00 1.22 -13.14
C PHE A 284 7.55 2.66 -13.38
N ASP A 285 6.26 2.97 -13.17
CA ASP A 285 5.76 4.33 -13.34
C ASP A 285 6.35 5.30 -12.30
N LEU A 286 6.56 4.87 -11.05
CA LEU A 286 7.15 5.72 -10.01
C LEU A 286 8.59 6.12 -10.36
N VAL A 287 9.42 5.18 -10.81
CA VAL A 287 10.80 5.44 -11.23
C VAL A 287 10.82 6.31 -12.50
N ARG A 288 9.98 5.98 -13.48
CA ARG A 288 9.85 6.71 -14.75
C ARG A 288 9.36 8.14 -14.58
N HIS A 289 8.66 8.46 -13.50
CA HIS A 289 8.29 9.83 -13.14
C HIS A 289 9.16 10.47 -12.04
N ARG A 290 10.28 9.84 -11.64
CA ARG A 290 11.18 10.32 -10.57
C ARG A 290 10.45 10.57 -9.25
N LEU A 291 9.45 9.73 -8.96
CA LEU A 291 8.66 9.78 -7.72
C LEU A 291 9.17 8.79 -6.67
N LEU A 292 9.97 7.82 -7.08
CA LEU A 292 10.67 6.88 -6.21
C LEU A 292 12.14 6.83 -6.68
N PRO A 293 13.10 7.14 -5.81
CA PRO A 293 14.53 6.89 -6.06
C PRO A 293 14.79 5.41 -6.34
N LEU A 294 15.86 5.08 -7.07
CA LEU A 294 16.15 3.70 -7.44
C LEU A 294 16.51 2.89 -6.20
N GLU A 295 17.35 3.44 -5.33
CA GLU A 295 17.81 2.86 -4.07
C GLU A 295 16.66 2.52 -3.09
N ASP A 296 15.51 3.22 -3.22
CA ASP A 296 14.32 3.02 -2.40
C ASP A 296 13.42 1.88 -2.91
N LEU A 297 13.78 1.24 -4.03
CA LEU A 297 13.08 0.04 -4.51
C LEU A 297 13.28 -1.12 -3.54
N HIS A 298 12.25 -1.95 -3.39
CA HIS A 298 12.39 -3.23 -2.73
C HIS A 298 13.52 -4.05 -3.39
N PRO A 299 14.41 -4.72 -2.64
CA PRO A 299 15.60 -5.39 -3.19
C PRO A 299 15.29 -6.33 -4.36
N LEU A 300 14.35 -7.27 -4.18
CA LEU A 300 13.90 -8.19 -5.24
C LEU A 300 13.30 -7.48 -6.47
N VAL A 301 12.74 -6.28 -6.31
CA VAL A 301 12.19 -5.48 -7.43
C VAL A 301 13.33 -4.73 -8.12
N GLY A 302 14.23 -4.10 -7.36
CA GLY A 302 15.40 -3.40 -7.89
C GLY A 302 16.31 -4.33 -8.69
N ASP A 303 16.68 -5.47 -8.10
CA ASP A 303 17.53 -6.49 -8.74
C ASP A 303 16.90 -7.01 -10.04
N ALA A 304 15.57 -7.17 -10.08
CA ALA A 304 14.88 -7.62 -11.28
C ALA A 304 14.82 -6.54 -12.36
N LEU A 305 14.48 -5.29 -12.00
CA LEU A 305 14.30 -4.22 -12.98
C LEU A 305 15.61 -3.60 -13.47
N PHE A 306 16.67 -3.64 -12.65
CA PHE A 306 17.97 -3.02 -12.90
C PHE A 306 19.10 -3.99 -12.52
N PRO A 307 19.30 -5.08 -13.29
CA PRO A 307 20.27 -6.12 -12.96
C PRO A 307 21.72 -5.62 -12.88
N GLY A 308 22.05 -4.49 -13.54
CA GLY A 308 23.36 -3.85 -13.44
C GLY A 308 23.64 -3.16 -12.10
N LEU A 309 22.62 -3.02 -11.25
CA LEU A 309 22.71 -2.47 -9.88
C LEU A 309 22.35 -3.51 -8.81
N ALA A 310 22.35 -4.80 -9.15
CA ALA A 310 21.90 -5.84 -8.24
C ALA A 310 22.65 -5.79 -6.89
N GLY A 311 21.91 -5.88 -5.79
CA GLY A 311 22.43 -5.79 -4.43
C GLY A 311 22.67 -4.37 -3.89
N LEU A 312 22.34 -3.32 -4.65
CA LEU A 312 22.44 -1.91 -4.21
C LEU A 312 21.11 -1.32 -3.71
N PHE A 313 20.11 -2.17 -3.50
CA PHE A 313 18.76 -1.77 -3.15
C PHE A 313 18.46 -2.17 -1.70
N ASP A 314 18.02 -1.20 -0.90
CA ASP A 314 17.71 -1.41 0.52
C ASP A 314 16.22 -1.22 0.84
N GLY A 315 15.42 -0.81 -0.15
CA GLY A 315 14.05 -0.36 0.06
C GLY A 315 13.97 1.03 0.71
N PRO A 316 12.74 1.50 0.98
CA PRO A 316 12.49 2.85 1.45
C PRO A 316 13.26 3.12 2.75
N PRO A 317 13.92 4.28 2.89
CA PRO A 317 14.78 4.55 4.03
C PRO A 317 14.00 4.50 5.33
N ASP A 318 14.72 4.20 6.42
CA ASP A 318 14.14 4.31 7.75
C ASP A 318 13.59 5.73 7.97
N ALA A 319 12.45 5.80 8.64
CA ALA A 319 11.75 7.04 8.85
C ALA A 319 12.61 8.01 9.67
N VAL A 320 13.04 9.10 9.04
CA VAL A 320 13.65 10.23 9.74
C VAL A 320 12.53 11.19 10.13
N PRO A 321 12.28 11.43 11.44
CA PRO A 321 11.25 12.36 11.88
C PRO A 321 11.52 13.78 11.39
N ASP A 322 10.61 14.37 10.61
CA ASP A 322 10.70 15.79 10.25
C ASP A 322 10.27 16.66 11.44
N MET A 323 11.24 17.03 12.27
CA MET A 323 11.06 17.92 13.43
C MET A 323 11.37 19.40 13.14
N SER A 324 11.41 19.82 11.86
CA SER A 324 11.64 21.22 11.44
C SER A 324 10.81 22.27 12.20
N PRO A 325 11.38 23.37 12.70
CA PRO A 325 10.64 24.39 13.46
C PRO A 325 9.33 24.85 12.81
N VAL A 326 8.22 24.82 13.56
CA VAL A 326 6.91 25.27 13.06
C VAL A 326 6.64 26.69 13.51
N ARG A 327 6.58 27.62 12.56
CA ARG A 327 6.33 29.04 12.86
C ARG A 327 4.84 29.36 12.79
N VAL A 328 4.36 30.13 13.77
CA VAL A 328 2.97 30.58 13.86
C VAL A 328 2.92 32.07 14.18
N ARG A 329 1.97 32.77 13.57
CA ARG A 329 1.70 34.18 13.88
C ARG A 329 0.83 34.26 15.14
N CYS A 330 1.40 34.69 16.26
CA CYS A 330 0.72 34.86 17.54
C CYS A 330 0.73 36.35 17.92
N GLN A 331 -0.45 36.94 18.13
CA GLN A 331 -0.60 38.37 18.48
C GLN A 331 0.19 39.36 17.59
N GLY A 332 0.36 39.04 16.30
CA GLY A 332 1.16 39.89 15.40
C GLY A 332 2.68 39.76 15.57
N VAL A 333 3.17 38.67 16.18
CA VAL A 333 4.60 38.29 16.22
C VAL A 333 4.75 36.85 15.71
N TRP A 334 5.90 36.49 15.16
CA TRP A 334 6.20 35.12 14.72
C TRP A 334 6.84 34.35 15.87
N HIS A 335 6.22 33.27 16.31
CA HIS A 335 6.74 32.35 17.32
C HIS A 335 7.11 31.01 16.66
N VAL A 336 8.10 30.29 17.20
CA VAL A 336 8.30 28.87 16.89
C VAL A 336 7.53 28.06 17.93
N LEU A 337 6.75 27.07 17.50
CA LEU A 337 6.03 26.23 18.47
C LEU A 337 7.01 25.42 19.30
N GLY A 338 6.90 25.51 20.63
CA GLY A 338 7.73 24.77 21.58
C GLY A 338 9.04 25.47 21.98
N ASP A 339 9.29 26.70 21.53
CA ASP A 339 10.49 27.49 21.89
C ASP A 339 10.40 28.20 23.26
N GLY A 340 9.34 27.95 24.02
CA GLY A 340 9.13 28.53 25.35
C GLY A 340 8.49 29.93 25.36
N HIS A 341 8.00 30.46 24.23
CA HIS A 341 7.28 31.74 24.22
C HIS A 341 5.98 31.75 25.05
N HIS A 342 5.39 30.59 25.35
CA HIS A 342 4.25 30.45 26.23
C HIS A 342 4.53 29.35 27.26
N THR A 343 4.20 29.61 28.53
CA THR A 343 4.37 28.60 29.58
C THR A 343 3.30 27.51 29.47
N ALA A 344 3.57 26.34 30.04
CA ALA A 344 2.58 25.26 30.10
C ALA A 344 1.31 25.70 30.87
N GLU A 345 1.46 26.55 31.89
CA GLU A 345 0.34 27.09 32.67
C GLU A 345 -0.50 28.08 31.85
N GLU A 346 0.14 28.99 31.13
CA GLU A 346 -0.54 29.92 30.23
C GLU A 346 -1.33 29.15 29.16
N LEU A 347 -0.71 28.15 28.54
CA LEU A 347 -1.38 27.29 27.56
C LEU A 347 -2.58 26.57 28.17
N ARG A 348 -2.45 26.00 29.38
CA ARG A 348 -3.57 25.35 30.08
C ARG A 348 -4.71 26.33 30.37
N ARG A 349 -4.39 27.55 30.85
CA ARG A 349 -5.38 28.59 31.17
C ARG A 349 -6.18 28.99 29.94
N GLU A 350 -5.52 29.32 28.84
CA GLU A 350 -6.21 29.76 27.62
C GLU A 350 -7.07 28.64 27.01
N LEU A 351 -6.58 27.40 27.00
CA LEU A 351 -7.35 26.25 26.54
C LEU A 351 -8.60 26.02 27.41
N ALA A 352 -8.48 26.16 28.73
CA ALA A 352 -9.59 26.00 29.66
C ALA A 352 -10.64 27.11 29.48
N LEU A 353 -10.22 28.38 29.37
CA LEU A 353 -11.14 29.49 29.12
C LEU A 353 -11.90 29.31 27.81
N HIS A 354 -11.23 28.87 26.75
CA HIS A 354 -11.89 28.56 25.49
C HIS A 354 -12.93 27.44 25.63
N ALA A 355 -12.58 26.35 26.34
CA ALA A 355 -13.50 25.23 26.56
C ALA A 355 -14.76 25.64 27.36
N LEU A 356 -14.67 26.67 28.20
CA LEU A 356 -15.79 27.25 28.97
C LEU A 356 -16.60 28.30 28.17
N GLY A 357 -16.44 28.36 26.85
CA GLY A 357 -17.16 29.31 25.99
C GLY A 357 -16.48 30.68 25.83
N GLY A 358 -15.21 30.79 26.24
CA GLY A 358 -14.39 31.98 26.02
C GLY A 358 -14.07 32.24 24.54
N ALA A 359 -13.33 33.33 24.30
CA ALA A 359 -13.00 33.77 22.95
C ALA A 359 -12.31 32.67 22.10
N PRO A 360 -12.47 32.68 20.75
CA PRO A 360 -11.80 31.73 19.87
C PRO A 360 -10.28 31.83 19.99
N LEU A 361 -9.62 30.67 20.13
CA LEU A 361 -8.16 30.60 20.17
C LEU A 361 -7.53 31.10 18.87
N ARG A 362 -6.37 31.75 18.99
CA ARG A 362 -5.56 32.24 17.86
C ARG A 362 -4.09 31.92 18.07
N GLY A 363 -3.30 32.01 17.00
CA GLY A 363 -1.85 31.85 17.06
C GLY A 363 -1.41 30.52 17.67
N CYS A 364 -0.46 30.57 18.61
CA CYS A 364 0.12 29.38 19.24
C CYS A 364 -0.94 28.53 19.96
N PHE A 365 -1.87 29.15 20.69
CA PHE A 365 -2.93 28.41 21.41
C PHE A 365 -3.85 27.65 20.45
N ALA A 366 -4.22 28.25 19.31
CA ALA A 366 -4.99 27.57 18.28
C ALA A 366 -4.22 26.38 17.69
N ALA A 367 -2.91 26.54 17.44
CA ALA A 367 -2.08 25.46 16.92
C ALA A 367 -1.95 24.29 17.92
N HIS A 368 -1.78 24.57 19.22
CA HIS A 368 -1.74 23.54 20.27
C HIS A 368 -3.09 22.85 20.46
N ALA A 369 -4.19 23.61 20.52
CA ALA A 369 -5.55 23.06 20.59
C ALA A 369 -5.84 22.18 19.38
N GLY A 370 -5.50 22.69 18.19
CA GLY A 370 -5.64 21.96 16.95
C GLY A 370 -4.80 20.69 16.93
N TRP A 371 -3.57 20.70 17.46
CA TRP A 371 -2.68 19.53 17.55
C TRP A 371 -3.26 18.42 18.44
N ARG A 372 -3.77 18.81 19.62
CA ARG A 372 -4.32 17.93 20.66
C ARG A 372 -5.81 17.64 20.50
N GLY A 373 -6.45 18.19 19.47
CA GLY A 373 -7.87 18.07 19.19
C GLY A 373 -8.17 17.45 17.82
N PRO A 374 -9.37 16.88 17.64
CA PRO A 374 -9.81 16.34 16.35
C PRO A 374 -10.09 17.43 15.31
N GLN A 375 -10.50 18.59 15.78
CA GLN A 375 -10.90 19.74 14.98
C GLN A 375 -10.08 20.97 15.38
N GLY A 376 -10.16 22.03 14.57
CA GLY A 376 -9.45 23.27 14.79
C GLY A 376 -8.33 23.52 13.80
N TRP A 377 -7.89 24.77 13.76
CA TRP A 377 -6.84 25.21 12.86
C TRP A 377 -5.49 24.62 13.28
N THR A 378 -4.77 24.04 12.32
CA THR A 378 -3.41 23.51 12.50
C THR A 378 -2.52 23.97 11.36
N PRO A 379 -1.29 24.46 11.63
CA PRO A 379 -0.31 24.77 10.60
C PRO A 379 -0.06 23.58 9.66
N LYS A 380 0.23 23.87 8.39
CA LYS A 380 0.45 22.83 7.37
C LYS A 380 1.50 21.81 7.80
N ALA A 381 2.60 22.25 8.40
CA ALA A 381 3.67 21.37 8.90
C ALA A 381 3.15 20.38 9.96
N LEU A 382 2.41 20.83 10.97
CA LEU A 382 1.79 19.94 11.96
C LEU A 382 0.77 18.97 11.34
N ARG A 383 -0.01 19.40 10.35
CA ARG A 383 -0.92 18.49 9.64
C ARG A 383 -0.19 17.38 8.89
N LEU A 384 0.96 17.69 8.31
CA LEU A 384 1.81 16.69 7.63
C LEU A 384 2.43 15.74 8.65
N ARG A 385 3.01 16.25 9.75
CA ARG A 385 3.52 15.40 10.85
C ARG A 385 2.48 14.44 11.40
N ARG A 386 1.31 14.95 11.76
CA ARG A 386 0.20 14.13 12.25
C ARG A 386 -0.14 13.02 11.27
N ARG A 387 -0.21 13.35 9.98
CA ARG A 387 -0.52 12.36 8.94
C ARG A 387 0.57 11.30 8.90
N ASP A 388 1.84 11.69 8.89
CA ASP A 388 2.95 10.74 8.76
C ASP A 388 3.05 9.83 10.00
N VAL A 389 2.84 10.37 11.20
CA VAL A 389 2.68 9.57 12.44
C VAL A 389 1.54 8.57 12.33
N VAL A 390 0.37 8.99 11.85
CA VAL A 390 -0.76 8.07 11.63
C VAL A 390 -0.42 7.03 10.57
N GLU A 391 0.28 7.38 9.49
CA GLU A 391 0.72 6.43 8.45
C GLU A 391 1.69 5.38 9.00
N HIS A 392 2.67 5.75 9.83
CA HIS A 392 3.53 4.77 10.50
C HIS A 392 2.71 3.81 11.38
N ALA A 393 1.83 4.34 12.23
CA ALA A 393 1.00 3.51 13.10
C ALA A 393 0.15 2.51 12.32
N VAL A 394 -0.60 2.98 11.33
CA VAL A 394 -1.55 2.13 10.62
C VAL A 394 -0.89 1.13 9.66
N ASN A 395 0.40 1.32 9.34
CA ASN A 395 1.19 0.33 8.60
C ASN A 395 2.01 -0.60 9.51
N GLY A 396 1.92 -0.44 10.84
CA GLY A 396 2.59 -1.30 11.82
C GLY A 396 4.04 -0.90 12.12
N ASP A 397 4.46 0.32 11.75
CA ASP A 397 5.83 0.79 11.87
C ASP A 397 6.12 1.36 13.26
N GLY A 398 6.15 0.46 14.24
CA GLY A 398 6.48 0.76 15.63
C GLY A 398 7.86 1.39 15.82
N PRO A 399 8.93 0.92 15.14
CA PRO A 399 10.26 1.53 15.22
C PRO A 399 10.27 3.01 14.79
N ALA A 400 9.60 3.35 13.69
CA ALA A 400 9.49 4.75 13.28
C ALA A 400 8.76 5.59 14.33
N LEU A 401 7.62 5.13 14.84
CA LEU A 401 6.90 5.85 15.89
C LEU A 401 7.74 6.07 17.14
N ALA A 402 8.52 5.07 17.55
CA ALA A 402 9.45 5.19 18.65
C ALA A 402 10.51 6.27 18.37
N ALA A 403 11.08 6.31 17.17
CA ALA A 403 12.02 7.35 16.76
C ALA A 403 11.40 8.77 16.74
N TRP A 404 10.14 8.89 16.29
CA TRP A 404 9.41 10.17 16.35
C TRP A 404 9.21 10.66 17.79
N LEU A 405 8.89 9.75 18.71
CA LEU A 405 8.75 10.07 20.14
C LEU A 405 10.10 10.45 20.77
N ASP A 406 11.18 9.74 20.43
CA ASP A 406 12.55 10.10 20.88
C ASP A 406 12.99 11.46 20.35
N ALA A 407 12.54 11.84 19.16
CA ALA A 407 12.79 13.15 18.56
C ALA A 407 11.91 14.28 19.15
N GLY A 408 11.06 13.99 20.15
CA GLY A 408 10.26 14.99 20.86
C GLY A 408 8.87 15.25 20.28
N LEU A 409 8.28 14.30 19.56
CA LEU A 409 6.88 14.37 19.16
C LEU A 409 5.97 14.52 20.40
N ASP A 410 5.11 15.55 20.44
CA ASP A 410 4.11 15.71 21.51
C ASP A 410 3.11 14.54 21.49
N PRO A 411 3.09 13.68 22.52
CA PRO A 411 2.31 12.44 22.53
C PRO A 411 0.79 12.68 22.68
N HIS A 412 0.37 13.89 23.06
CA HIS A 412 -1.04 14.26 23.20
C HIS A 412 -1.72 14.58 21.86
N LEU A 413 -1.08 14.29 20.74
CA LEU A 413 -1.67 14.48 19.42
C LEU A 413 -3.00 13.71 19.32
N ARG A 414 -3.97 14.33 18.64
CA ARG A 414 -5.18 13.65 18.20
C ARG A 414 -5.29 13.70 16.69
N ASP A 415 -5.69 12.58 16.10
CA ASP A 415 -6.01 12.54 14.68
C ASP A 415 -7.38 13.19 14.39
N ARG A 416 -7.79 13.26 13.12
CA ARG A 416 -9.08 13.86 12.73
C ARG A 416 -10.31 13.10 13.25
N SER A 417 -10.15 11.84 13.60
CA SER A 417 -11.18 11.02 14.23
C SER A 417 -11.16 11.15 15.75
N GLY A 418 -10.26 11.95 16.33
CA GLY A 418 -10.11 12.14 17.77
C GLY A 418 -9.27 11.07 18.45
N ARG A 419 -8.66 10.15 17.69
CA ARG A 419 -7.83 9.05 18.20
C ARG A 419 -6.51 9.60 18.74
N THR A 420 -6.15 9.17 19.94
CA THR A 420 -4.84 9.42 20.59
C THR A 420 -3.79 8.41 20.12
N LEU A 421 -2.53 8.60 20.48
CA LEU A 421 -1.49 7.59 20.24
C LEU A 421 -1.81 6.22 20.87
N LEU A 422 -2.54 6.18 21.99
CA LEU A 422 -2.96 4.92 22.61
C LEU A 422 -3.94 4.14 21.72
N HIS A 423 -4.87 4.83 21.06
CA HIS A 423 -5.73 4.20 20.06
C HIS A 423 -4.89 3.62 18.91
N LEU A 424 -3.79 4.29 18.57
CA LEU A 424 -2.92 3.87 17.48
C LEU A 424 -2.16 2.56 17.74
N LEU A 425 -2.00 2.16 19.00
CA LEU A 425 -1.32 0.90 19.37
C LEU A 425 -2.03 -0.34 18.82
N ALA A 426 -3.35 -0.27 18.59
CA ALA A 426 -4.13 -1.36 18.03
C ALA A 426 -3.63 -1.84 16.65
N TRP A 427 -2.92 -0.98 15.90
CA TRP A 427 -2.38 -1.28 14.57
C TRP A 427 -0.91 -1.72 14.59
N LEU A 428 -0.26 -1.76 15.76
CA LEU A 428 1.14 -2.15 15.88
C LEU A 428 1.28 -3.64 16.19
N PRO A 429 2.01 -4.41 15.37
CA PRO A 429 2.33 -5.79 15.69
C PRO A 429 3.13 -5.90 17.00
N GLN A 430 4.09 -4.99 17.18
CA GLN A 430 5.01 -4.93 18.31
C GLN A 430 4.92 -3.52 18.94
N PRO A 431 3.97 -3.28 19.86
CA PRO A 431 3.72 -1.95 20.42
C PRO A 431 4.76 -1.52 21.47
N GLU A 432 5.57 -2.44 22.00
CA GLU A 432 6.38 -2.18 23.20
C GLU A 432 7.39 -1.04 23.10
N PRO A 433 8.10 -0.85 21.97
CA PRO A 433 8.95 0.32 21.80
C PRO A 433 8.20 1.64 21.96
N VAL A 434 6.95 1.70 21.48
CA VAL A 434 6.10 2.89 21.58
C VAL A 434 5.56 3.03 23.01
N VAL A 435 5.06 1.95 23.61
CA VAL A 435 4.53 1.92 24.98
C VAL A 435 5.55 2.41 26.01
N ALA A 436 6.81 1.99 25.87
CA ALA A 436 7.90 2.41 26.76
C ALA A 436 8.05 3.94 26.83
N ARG A 437 7.83 4.63 25.71
CA ARG A 437 7.94 6.10 25.60
C ARG A 437 6.67 6.82 26.06
N LEU A 438 5.51 6.16 25.97
CA LEU A 438 4.22 6.73 26.37
C LEU A 438 3.90 6.56 27.86
N ARG A 439 4.55 5.62 28.56
CA ARG A 439 4.23 5.24 29.95
C ARG A 439 4.16 6.41 30.94
N HIS A 440 5.00 7.44 30.75
CA HIS A 440 5.05 8.62 31.63
C HIS A 440 4.49 9.89 30.97
N ALA A 441 3.83 9.77 29.82
CA ALA A 441 3.28 10.91 29.09
C ALA A 441 1.95 11.42 29.66
N GLY A 442 1.38 10.77 30.69
CA GLY A 442 0.10 11.17 31.28
C GLY A 442 -1.07 11.09 30.29
N LEU A 443 -1.01 10.16 29.34
CA LEU A 443 -2.11 9.90 28.42
C LEU A 443 -3.22 9.14 29.16
N ASP A 444 -4.46 9.62 29.00
CA ASP A 444 -5.64 8.94 29.53
C ASP A 444 -5.92 7.65 28.74
N PRO A 445 -5.79 6.45 29.36
CA PRO A 445 -6.06 5.18 28.69
C PRO A 445 -7.54 4.98 28.34
N GLN A 446 -8.45 5.78 28.91
CA GLN A 446 -9.89 5.74 28.68
C GLN A 446 -10.37 6.83 27.72
N ALA A 447 -9.45 7.61 27.15
CA ALA A 447 -9.79 8.70 26.25
C ALA A 447 -10.68 8.19 25.11
N ARG A 448 -11.78 8.88 24.83
CA ARG A 448 -12.66 8.53 23.72
C ARG A 448 -12.29 9.24 22.43
N ASP A 449 -12.38 8.51 21.33
CA ASP A 449 -12.40 9.08 19.98
C ASP A 449 -13.76 9.73 19.66
N GLY A 450 -13.90 10.33 18.47
CA GLY A 450 -15.13 10.97 18.03
C GLY A 450 -16.32 10.00 17.82
N GLY A 451 -16.08 8.69 17.88
CA GLY A 451 -17.11 7.65 17.88
C GLY A 451 -17.40 7.08 19.27
N GLY A 452 -16.85 7.67 20.34
CA GLY A 452 -17.06 7.18 21.71
C GLY A 452 -16.25 5.94 22.07
N ARG A 453 -15.26 5.55 21.26
CA ARG A 453 -14.49 4.31 21.44
C ARG A 453 -13.18 4.62 22.15
N SER A 454 -12.77 3.74 23.06
CA SER A 454 -11.49 3.82 23.77
C SER A 454 -10.37 3.09 23.03
N PRO A 455 -9.10 3.29 23.42
CA PRO A 455 -7.98 2.52 22.89
C PRO A 455 -8.18 0.99 22.97
N LEU A 456 -8.66 0.48 24.11
CA LEU A 456 -8.86 -0.96 24.31
C LEU A 456 -9.98 -1.50 23.42
N TRP A 457 -11.05 -0.72 23.23
CA TRP A 457 -12.10 -1.05 22.26
C TRP A 457 -11.53 -1.26 20.85
N HIS A 458 -10.63 -0.37 20.39
CA HIS A 458 -10.00 -0.52 19.06
C HIS A 458 -9.13 -1.78 18.99
N ALA A 459 -8.33 -2.06 20.03
CA ALA A 459 -7.46 -3.24 20.03
C ALA A 459 -8.26 -4.55 19.96
N VAL A 460 -9.41 -4.65 20.65
CA VAL A 460 -10.25 -5.85 20.63
C VAL A 460 -11.05 -5.98 19.34
N THR A 461 -11.73 -4.90 18.91
CA THR A 461 -12.68 -4.97 17.78
C THR A 461 -12.03 -4.85 16.41
N ALA A 462 -10.88 -4.16 16.31
CA ALA A 462 -10.15 -4.04 15.05
C ALA A 462 -9.15 -5.19 14.81
N GLY A 463 -9.15 -6.22 15.67
CA GLY A 463 -8.28 -7.38 15.52
C GLY A 463 -6.82 -7.10 15.87
N GLY A 464 -6.57 -6.31 16.90
CA GLY A 464 -5.24 -6.03 17.45
C GLY A 464 -4.50 -7.31 17.86
N THR A 465 -3.19 -7.20 18.05
CA THR A 465 -2.40 -8.31 18.59
C THR A 465 -2.72 -8.52 20.07
N PRO A 466 -2.55 -9.75 20.59
CA PRO A 466 -2.57 -9.98 22.04
C PRO A 466 -1.62 -9.03 22.78
N GLN A 467 -0.46 -8.73 22.19
CA GLN A 467 0.52 -7.77 22.69
C GLN A 467 -0.05 -6.35 22.76
N ALA A 468 -0.81 -5.88 21.75
CA ALA A 468 -1.48 -4.58 21.80
C ALA A 468 -2.53 -4.49 22.91
N VAL A 469 -3.30 -5.57 23.13
CA VAL A 469 -4.25 -5.64 24.24
C VAL A 469 -3.52 -5.59 25.59
N GLN A 470 -2.48 -6.42 25.76
CA GLN A 470 -1.66 -6.45 26.98
C GLN A 470 -0.97 -5.11 27.27
N ALA A 471 -0.42 -4.47 26.22
CA ALA A 471 0.18 -3.15 26.31
C ALA A 471 -0.81 -2.10 26.85
N LEU A 472 -2.03 -2.06 26.31
CA LEU A 472 -3.06 -1.13 26.77
C LEU A 472 -3.50 -1.41 28.21
N LEU A 473 -3.67 -2.67 28.59
CA LEU A 473 -3.96 -3.05 29.98
C LEU A 473 -2.82 -2.63 30.92
N SER A 474 -1.56 -2.76 30.50
CA SER A 474 -0.39 -2.32 31.27
C SER A 474 -0.32 -0.80 31.45
N LEU A 475 -0.99 -0.05 30.58
CA LEU A 475 -1.15 1.41 30.66
C LEU A 475 -2.39 1.84 31.47
N GLY A 476 -3.13 0.88 32.05
CA GLY A 476 -4.29 1.15 32.90
C GLY A 476 -5.62 1.24 32.15
N ALA A 477 -5.72 0.69 30.94
CA ALA A 477 -7.02 0.57 30.26
C ALA A 477 -7.95 -0.38 31.03
N ASP A 478 -9.23 -0.03 31.13
CA ASP A 478 -10.21 -0.82 31.90
C ASP A 478 -10.91 -1.83 30.99
N PRO A 479 -10.82 -3.15 31.28
CA PRO A 479 -11.52 -4.16 30.51
C PRO A 479 -13.05 -4.05 30.58
N ALA A 480 -13.63 -3.36 31.58
CA ALA A 480 -15.06 -3.11 31.67
C ALA A 480 -15.57 -2.15 30.57
N ASP A 481 -14.66 -1.52 29.83
CA ASP A 481 -14.98 -0.62 28.72
C ASP A 481 -15.14 -1.34 27.35
N LEU A 482 -15.24 -2.66 27.39
CA LEU A 482 -15.51 -3.49 26.22
C LEU A 482 -17.02 -3.71 26.04
N PRO A 483 -17.49 -3.87 24.79
CA PRO A 483 -18.91 -4.10 24.49
C PRO A 483 -19.42 -5.47 24.95
#